data_AF-L2GJL6-F1
#
_entry.id   AF-L2GJL6-F1
#
_cell.length_a   1.000
_cell.length_b   1.000
_cell.length_c   1.000
_cell.angle_alpha   90.00
_cell.angle_beta   90.00
_cell.angle_gamma   90.00
#
_symmetry.space_group_name_H-M   'P 1'
#
loop_
_entity.id
_entity.type
_entity.pdbx_description
1 polymer ?
#
loop_
_entity_poly.entity_id
_entity_poly.type
_entity_poly.pdbx_seq_one_letter_code
_entity_poly.pdbx_strand_id
1 'polypeptide(L)'
;MKTNHAHQIQKSKNSLEKLNGAFIEEAQEIESQNCLKAKSILAKMERTIDVQNETIQEIKLQGEKLVKIKESSIAVYKNAEAANEVSHRIRQESSIFPSFSNLFRGVKRWWKKDRRGEKYIESIKNRKKEDVTAPAVTEEVFEPLNEETVPGENKTDSELSKILTCVKKVEAGARTQLQILKTQDDDINDITKIGEYSKGIVDSTEKEMRKR
;
A
#
# COMPACT_ATOMS: atom_id res chain seq x y z
N MET A 1 -62.55 -38.79 39.26
CA MET A 1 -61.57 -38.89 38.16
C MET A 1 -61.05 -37.54 37.62
N LYS A 2 -61.68 -36.38 37.88
CA LYS A 2 -61.21 -35.07 37.35
C LYS A 2 -59.94 -34.49 38.02
N THR A 3 -59.60 -34.92 39.22
CA THR A 3 -58.47 -34.38 40.02
C THR A 3 -57.09 -34.84 39.54
N ASN A 4 -56.97 -36.05 38.98
CA ASN A 4 -55.68 -36.57 38.49
C ASN A 4 -55.21 -35.90 37.19
N HIS A 5 -56.14 -35.42 36.35
CA HIS A 5 -55.80 -34.81 35.07
C HIS A 5 -55.32 -33.36 35.22
N ALA A 6 -55.93 -32.59 36.14
CA ALA A 6 -55.47 -31.24 36.48
C ALA A 6 -54.05 -31.27 37.09
N HIS A 7 -53.75 -32.25 37.94
CA HIS A 7 -52.42 -32.39 38.55
C HIS A 7 -51.32 -32.76 37.55
N GLN A 8 -51.65 -33.57 36.52
CA GLN A 8 -50.72 -33.89 35.43
C GLN A 8 -50.43 -32.68 34.53
N ILE A 9 -51.46 -31.87 34.20
CA ILE A 9 -51.31 -30.65 33.40
C ILE A 9 -50.47 -29.60 34.14
N GLN A 10 -50.60 -29.51 35.46
CA GLN A 10 -49.85 -28.56 36.28
C GLN A 10 -48.39 -29.00 36.47
N LYS A 11 -48.13 -30.30 36.59
CA LYS A 11 -46.76 -30.86 36.59
C LYS A 11 -46.06 -30.68 35.24
N SER A 12 -46.77 -30.90 34.12
CA SER A 12 -46.19 -30.71 32.80
C SER A 12 -45.87 -29.24 32.55
N LYS A 13 -46.77 -28.30 32.88
CA LYS A 13 -46.51 -26.85 32.81
C LYS A 13 -45.29 -26.43 33.64
N ASN A 14 -45.19 -26.85 34.90
CA ASN A 14 -44.04 -26.54 35.74
C ASN A 14 -42.72 -27.14 35.22
N SER A 15 -42.77 -28.31 34.56
CA SER A 15 -41.57 -28.91 33.94
C SER A 15 -41.13 -28.15 32.67
N LEU A 16 -42.10 -27.66 31.90
CA LEU A 16 -41.87 -26.90 30.67
C LEU A 16 -41.36 -25.50 30.98
N GLU A 17 -41.87 -24.85 32.03
CA GLU A 17 -41.36 -23.56 32.53
C GLU A 17 -39.93 -23.68 33.08
N LYS A 18 -39.60 -24.77 33.79
CA LYS A 18 -38.22 -25.01 34.27
C LYS A 18 -37.24 -25.30 33.14
N LEU A 19 -37.65 -26.08 32.14
CA LEU A 19 -36.85 -26.33 30.93
C LEU A 19 -36.64 -25.02 30.16
N ASN A 20 -37.69 -24.24 29.93
CA ASN A 20 -37.59 -22.94 29.27
C ASN A 20 -36.70 -21.95 30.05
N GLY A 21 -36.78 -21.95 31.39
CA GLY A 21 -35.90 -21.14 32.23
C GLY A 21 -34.42 -21.53 32.09
N ALA A 22 -34.10 -22.83 32.10
CA ALA A 22 -32.75 -23.33 31.89
C ALA A 22 -32.22 -23.01 30.48
N PHE A 23 -33.06 -23.11 29.44
CA PHE A 23 -32.68 -22.71 28.08
C PHE A 23 -32.40 -21.21 27.97
N ILE A 24 -33.18 -20.36 28.63
CA ILE A 24 -32.96 -18.90 28.63
C ILE A 24 -31.67 -18.56 29.38
N GLU A 25 -31.39 -19.23 30.51
CA GLU A 25 -30.17 -19.03 31.29
C GLU A 25 -28.91 -19.46 30.50
N GLU A 26 -28.95 -20.62 29.84
CA GLU A 26 -27.87 -21.08 28.96
C GLU A 26 -27.68 -20.13 27.77
N ALA A 27 -28.77 -19.67 27.13
CA ALA A 27 -28.71 -18.71 26.04
C ALA A 27 -28.09 -17.38 26.49
N GLN A 28 -28.44 -16.89 27.68
CA GLN A 28 -27.88 -15.67 28.26
C GLN A 28 -26.37 -15.82 28.59
N GLU A 29 -25.95 -16.99 29.06
CA GLU A 29 -24.53 -17.26 29.31
C GLU A 29 -23.74 -17.27 27.99
N ILE A 30 -24.25 -17.95 26.97
CA ILE A 30 -23.66 -17.95 25.62
C ILE A 30 -23.56 -16.50 25.09
N GLU A 31 -24.61 -15.71 25.27
CA GLU A 31 -24.66 -14.33 24.78
C GLU A 31 -23.64 -13.43 25.50
N SER A 32 -23.51 -13.58 26.81
CA SER A 32 -22.47 -12.91 27.60
C SER A 32 -21.05 -13.27 27.12
N GLN A 33 -20.80 -14.55 26.84
CA GLN A 33 -19.52 -15.00 26.28
C GLN A 33 -19.27 -14.44 24.88
N ASN A 34 -20.30 -14.36 24.03
CA ASN A 34 -20.20 -13.79 22.70
C ASN A 34 -19.88 -12.30 22.74
N CYS A 35 -20.55 -11.54 23.61
CA CYS A 35 -20.26 -10.13 23.84
C CYS A 35 -18.79 -9.92 24.28
N LEU A 36 -18.28 -10.73 25.21
CA LEU A 36 -16.89 -10.67 25.66
C LEU A 36 -15.89 -10.98 24.53
N LYS A 37 -16.18 -11.98 23.71
CA LYS A 37 -15.38 -12.31 22.52
C LYS A 37 -15.39 -11.14 21.53
N ALA A 38 -16.55 -10.55 21.26
CA ALA A 38 -16.69 -9.40 20.37
C ALA A 38 -15.84 -8.22 20.86
N LYS A 39 -15.91 -7.87 22.15
CA LYS A 39 -15.06 -6.82 22.74
C LYS A 39 -13.56 -7.12 22.59
N SER A 40 -13.15 -8.37 22.78
CA SER A 40 -11.76 -8.78 22.59
C SER A 40 -11.30 -8.63 21.14
N ILE A 41 -12.16 -8.99 20.18
CA ILE A 41 -11.90 -8.82 18.75
C ILE A 41 -11.81 -7.34 18.39
N LEU A 42 -12.74 -6.52 18.87
CA LEU A 42 -12.76 -5.08 18.62
C LEU A 42 -11.45 -4.42 19.09
N ALA A 43 -11.03 -4.71 20.32
CA ALA A 43 -9.77 -4.17 20.87
C ALA A 43 -8.52 -4.59 20.06
N LYS A 44 -8.54 -5.79 19.44
CA LYS A 44 -7.45 -6.20 18.53
C LYS A 44 -7.53 -5.47 17.20
N MET A 45 -8.73 -5.23 16.68
CA MET A 45 -8.92 -4.50 15.43
C MET A 45 -8.53 -3.04 15.57
N GLU A 46 -8.90 -2.37 16.66
CA GLU A 46 -8.49 -0.98 16.93
C GLU A 46 -6.97 -0.84 16.93
N ARG A 47 -6.25 -1.70 17.65
CA ARG A 47 -4.78 -1.74 17.60
C ARG A 47 -4.24 -2.00 16.20
N THR A 48 -4.90 -2.85 15.42
CA THR A 48 -4.49 -3.14 14.04
C THR A 48 -4.66 -1.90 13.15
N ILE A 49 -5.73 -1.13 13.34
CA ILE A 49 -5.97 0.13 12.63
C ILE A 49 -4.88 1.16 12.99
N ASP A 50 -4.53 1.29 14.27
CA ASP A 50 -3.46 2.19 14.72
C ASP A 50 -2.13 1.84 14.06
N VAL A 51 -1.74 0.56 14.10
CA VAL A 51 -0.52 0.06 13.44
C VAL A 51 -0.57 0.29 11.92
N GLN A 52 -1.72 0.09 11.27
CA GLN A 52 -1.87 0.38 9.84
C GLN A 52 -1.69 1.88 9.53
N ASN A 53 -2.22 2.75 10.37
CA ASN A 53 -2.10 4.20 10.20
C ASN A 53 -0.64 4.65 10.33
N GLU A 54 0.06 4.16 11.35
CA GLU A 54 1.51 4.39 11.52
C GLU A 54 2.28 3.89 10.30
N THR A 55 2.00 2.66 9.85
CA THR A 55 2.61 2.05 8.66
C THR A 55 2.36 2.90 7.41
N ILE A 56 1.15 3.43 7.20
CA ILE A 56 0.84 4.32 6.07
C ILE A 56 1.71 5.58 6.11
N GLN A 57 1.90 6.19 7.27
CA GLN A 57 2.74 7.38 7.41
C GLN A 57 4.21 7.07 7.11
N GLU A 58 4.72 5.96 7.63
CA GLU A 58 6.08 5.52 7.34
C GLU A 58 6.30 5.27 5.84
N ILE A 59 5.36 4.57 5.19
CA ILE A 59 5.41 4.34 3.75
C ILE A 59 5.39 5.67 3.00
N LYS A 60 4.54 6.64 3.39
CA LYS A 60 4.54 7.98 2.76
C LYS A 60 5.89 8.68 2.88
N LEU A 61 6.51 8.66 4.06
CA LEU A 61 7.84 9.23 4.28
C LEU A 61 8.91 8.53 3.43
N GLN A 62 8.83 7.21 3.25
CA GLN A 62 9.70 6.49 2.32
C GLN A 62 9.48 6.92 0.87
N GLY A 63 8.23 7.15 0.46
CA GLY A 63 7.88 7.68 -0.84
C GLY A 63 8.51 9.05 -1.12
N GLU A 64 8.47 9.96 -0.14
CA GLU A 64 9.14 11.27 -0.27
C GLU A 64 10.65 11.14 -0.45
N LYS A 65 11.28 10.17 0.25
CA LYS A 65 12.71 9.87 0.06
C LYS A 65 12.97 9.34 -1.35
N LEU A 66 12.13 8.44 -1.87
CA LEU A 66 12.25 7.92 -3.24
C LEU A 66 12.16 9.03 -4.28
N VAL A 67 11.25 10.00 -4.11
CA VAL A 67 11.16 11.18 -5.00
C VAL A 67 12.48 11.95 -5.02
N LYS A 68 13.10 12.20 -3.85
CA LYS A 68 14.41 12.89 -3.77
C LYS A 68 15.52 12.07 -4.43
N ILE A 69 15.54 10.76 -4.25
CA ILE A 69 16.51 9.86 -4.89
C ILE A 69 16.33 9.89 -6.41
N LYS A 70 15.09 9.91 -6.89
CA LYS A 70 14.76 10.01 -8.32
C LYS A 70 15.25 11.32 -8.93
N GLU A 71 15.01 12.45 -8.26
CA GLU A 71 15.55 13.75 -8.69
C GLU A 71 17.08 13.76 -8.72
N SER A 72 17.71 13.20 -7.68
CA SER A 72 19.17 13.05 -7.63
C SER A 72 19.69 12.18 -8.77
N SER A 73 19.03 11.08 -9.08
CA SER A 73 19.39 10.17 -10.19
C SER A 73 19.32 10.88 -11.54
N ILE A 74 18.29 11.72 -11.77
CA ILE A 74 18.20 12.55 -12.98
C ILE A 74 19.38 13.54 -13.06
N ALA A 75 19.79 14.13 -11.94
CA ALA A 75 20.94 15.03 -11.90
C ALA A 75 22.25 14.29 -12.23
N VAL A 76 22.44 13.09 -11.68
CA VAL A 76 23.59 12.22 -11.99
C VAL A 76 23.63 11.88 -13.48
N TYR A 77 22.50 11.52 -14.09
CA TYR A 77 22.42 11.27 -15.52
C TYR A 77 22.88 12.48 -16.36
N LYS A 78 22.37 13.67 -16.04
CA LYS A 78 22.78 14.92 -16.73
C LYS A 78 24.27 15.22 -16.58
N ASN A 79 24.82 14.97 -15.39
CA ASN A 79 26.25 15.16 -15.14
C ASN A 79 27.08 14.16 -15.95
N ALA A 80 26.63 12.91 -16.07
CA ALA A 80 27.28 11.90 -16.91
C ALA A 80 27.25 12.29 -18.40
N GLU A 81 26.12 12.79 -18.91
CA GLU A 81 26.03 13.32 -20.28
C GLU A 81 27.01 14.49 -20.49
N ALA A 82 27.04 15.46 -19.58
CA ALA A 82 27.95 16.61 -19.68
C ALA A 82 29.42 16.18 -19.65
N ALA A 83 29.79 15.23 -18.78
CA ALA A 83 31.14 14.69 -18.71
C ALA A 83 31.53 13.97 -20.01
N ASN A 84 30.62 13.19 -20.59
CA ASN A 84 30.84 12.55 -21.89
C ASN A 84 31.05 13.58 -23.01
N GLU A 85 30.26 14.67 -23.04
CA GLU A 85 30.46 15.76 -24.00
C GLU A 85 31.83 16.42 -23.85
N VAL A 86 32.27 16.69 -22.62
CA VAL A 86 33.61 17.25 -22.34
C VAL A 86 34.71 16.30 -22.80
N SER A 87 34.61 15.00 -22.50
CA SER A 87 35.56 13.98 -22.95
C SER A 87 35.72 13.98 -24.48
N HIS A 88 34.60 14.05 -25.20
CA HIS A 88 34.61 14.15 -26.66
C HIS A 88 35.27 15.44 -27.18
N ARG A 89 35.03 16.60 -26.55
CA ARG A 89 35.69 17.86 -26.92
C ARG A 89 37.20 17.77 -26.76
N ILE A 90 37.67 17.25 -25.63
CA ILE A 90 39.12 17.06 -25.39
C ILE A 90 39.73 16.15 -26.47
N ARG A 91 39.01 15.11 -26.92
CA ARG A 91 39.47 14.23 -28.01
C ARG A 91 39.56 14.95 -29.36
N GLN A 92 38.61 15.83 -29.67
CA GLN A 92 38.64 16.61 -30.91
C GLN A 92 39.81 17.59 -30.91
N GLU A 93 40.10 18.21 -29.77
CA GLU A 93 41.23 19.13 -29.61
C GLU A 93 42.58 18.41 -29.62
N SER A 94 42.68 17.19 -29.06
CA SER A 94 43.90 16.37 -29.14
C SER A 94 44.15 15.76 -30.52
N SER A 95 43.16 15.78 -31.42
CA SER A 95 43.22 15.22 -32.78
C SER A 95 43.87 16.16 -33.82
N ILE A 96 44.46 17.29 -33.42
CA ILE A 96 45.10 18.26 -34.33
C ILE A 96 46.53 17.81 -34.72
N PHE A 97 46.74 16.52 -34.99
CA PHE A 97 47.93 16.03 -35.71
C PHE A 97 47.56 15.74 -37.17
N PRO A 98 48.24 16.37 -38.17
CA PRO A 98 47.84 16.29 -39.56
C PRO A 98 48.43 15.04 -40.23
N SER A 99 47.77 13.90 -40.10
CA SER A 99 47.89 12.81 -41.09
C SER A 99 46.80 11.75 -40.91
N PHE A 100 46.28 11.28 -42.04
CA PHE A 100 45.28 10.21 -42.24
C PHE A 100 43.81 10.64 -42.35
N SER A 101 43.49 11.19 -43.52
CA SER A 101 42.18 11.64 -43.98
C SER A 101 41.20 10.53 -44.44
N ASN A 102 41.40 9.24 -44.14
CA ASN A 102 40.52 8.19 -44.68
C ASN A 102 39.94 7.15 -43.68
N LEU A 103 40.15 7.28 -42.37
CA LEU A 103 39.57 6.35 -41.37
C LEU A 103 38.31 6.87 -40.63
N PHE A 104 37.90 8.12 -40.82
CA PHE A 104 36.83 8.75 -40.02
C PHE A 104 35.40 8.54 -40.52
N ARG A 105 35.17 7.79 -41.61
CA ARG A 105 33.80 7.47 -42.09
C ARG A 105 32.98 6.63 -41.11
N GLY A 106 33.61 5.93 -40.16
CA GLY A 106 32.93 5.13 -39.12
C GLY A 106 32.39 5.91 -37.91
N VAL A 107 32.91 7.12 -37.66
CA VAL A 107 32.63 7.86 -36.41
C VAL A 107 31.25 8.53 -36.41
N LYS A 108 30.71 8.89 -37.58
CA LYS A 108 29.37 9.50 -37.71
C LYS A 108 28.22 8.61 -37.23
N ARG A 109 28.39 7.27 -37.24
CA ARG A 109 27.36 6.33 -36.75
C ARG A 109 27.28 6.23 -35.23
N TRP A 110 28.35 6.60 -34.53
CA TRP A 110 28.41 6.57 -33.06
C TRP A 110 27.86 7.84 -32.41
N TRP A 111 27.72 8.92 -33.18
CA TRP A 111 27.14 10.19 -32.76
C TRP A 111 25.59 10.18 -32.70
N LYS A 112 24.97 9.01 -32.53
CA LYS A 112 23.58 8.97 -32.08
C LYS A 112 23.63 9.21 -30.58
N LYS A 113 23.54 10.50 -30.19
CA LYS A 113 23.11 10.94 -28.86
C LYS A 113 22.05 9.94 -28.38
N ASP A 114 22.18 9.39 -27.18
CA ASP A 114 21.28 8.34 -26.70
C ASP A 114 19.87 8.93 -26.46
N ARG A 115 19.16 9.14 -27.57
CA ARG A 115 17.83 9.77 -27.62
C ARG A 115 16.80 8.95 -26.86
N ARG A 116 17.13 7.70 -26.48
CA ARG A 116 16.25 6.87 -25.65
C ARG A 116 16.32 7.28 -24.19
N GLY A 117 17.52 7.47 -23.64
CA GLY A 117 17.72 7.98 -22.28
C GLY A 117 17.11 9.38 -22.10
N GLU A 118 17.40 10.30 -23.03
CA GLU A 118 16.90 11.68 -22.99
C GLU A 118 15.36 11.75 -23.03
N LYS A 119 14.72 11.02 -23.95
CA LYS A 119 13.25 10.93 -24.03
C LYS A 119 12.63 10.27 -22.81
N TYR A 120 13.30 9.28 -22.24
CA TYR A 120 12.82 8.60 -21.03
C TYR A 120 12.83 9.54 -19.83
N ILE A 121 13.94 10.25 -19.60
CA ILE A 121 14.09 11.25 -18.53
C ILE A 121 13.02 12.35 -18.69
N GLU A 122 12.74 12.80 -19.91
CA GLU A 122 11.70 13.80 -20.19
C GLU A 122 10.29 13.27 -19.89
N SER A 123 10.00 12.01 -20.25
CA SER A 123 8.72 11.36 -19.93
C SER A 123 8.46 11.22 -18.44
N ILE A 124 9.52 11.04 -17.63
CA ILE A 124 9.43 10.97 -16.18
C ILE A 124 9.05 12.33 -15.59
N LYS A 125 9.66 13.42 -16.06
CA LYS A 125 9.38 14.79 -15.55
C LYS A 125 7.95 15.24 -15.83
N ASN A 126 7.37 14.76 -16.93
CA ASN A 126 6.03 15.12 -17.36
C ASN A 126 4.94 14.23 -16.75
N ARG A 127 5.29 13.19 -15.98
CA ARG A 127 4.32 12.31 -15.32
C ARG A 127 3.65 13.08 -14.18
N LYS A 128 2.33 13.26 -14.25
CA LYS A 128 1.54 13.89 -13.17
C LYS A 128 1.63 13.02 -11.91
N LYS A 129 1.84 13.64 -10.75
CA LYS A 129 1.69 12.97 -9.46
C LYS A 129 0.21 12.73 -9.20
N GLU A 130 -0.17 11.49 -8.96
CA GLU A 130 -1.48 11.16 -8.41
C GLU A 130 -1.40 11.25 -6.89
N ASP A 131 -2.22 12.11 -6.29
CA ASP A 131 -2.40 12.11 -4.84
C ASP A 131 -3.27 10.92 -4.44
N VAL A 132 -2.72 10.08 -3.56
CA VAL A 132 -3.41 8.91 -3.02
C VAL A 132 -4.16 9.34 -1.76
N THR A 133 -5.46 9.57 -1.90
CA THR A 133 -6.36 9.86 -0.78
C THR A 133 -7.08 8.59 -0.34
N ALA A 134 -7.14 8.35 0.97
CA ALA A 134 -7.87 7.20 1.50
C ALA A 134 -9.38 7.33 1.18
N PRO A 135 -10.06 6.24 0.81
CA PRO A 135 -11.49 6.26 0.58
C PRO A 135 -12.25 6.56 1.89
N ALA A 136 -13.31 7.36 1.82
CA ALA A 136 -14.16 7.62 2.97
C ALA A 136 -14.89 6.34 3.39
N VAL A 137 -14.81 6.01 4.68
CA VAL A 137 -15.54 4.88 5.26
C VAL A 137 -16.78 5.40 5.95
N THR A 138 -17.96 4.94 5.52
CA THR A 138 -19.23 5.24 6.16
C THR A 138 -19.34 4.48 7.49
N GLU A 139 -19.60 5.18 8.58
CA GLU A 139 -19.86 4.54 9.88
C GLU A 139 -21.33 4.07 9.91
N GLU A 140 -21.53 2.76 10.12
CA GLU A 140 -22.87 2.21 10.31
C GLU A 140 -23.28 2.40 11.78
N VAL A 141 -24.34 3.16 12.02
CA VAL A 141 -24.92 3.33 13.35
C VAL A 141 -25.84 2.15 13.62
N PHE A 142 -25.60 1.42 14.71
CA PHE A 142 -26.49 0.36 15.15
C PHE A 142 -27.77 0.95 15.75
N GLU A 143 -28.92 0.55 15.22
CA GLU A 143 -30.23 0.84 15.79
C GLU A 143 -30.76 -0.41 16.49
N PRO A 144 -30.96 -0.39 17.83
CA PRO A 144 -31.42 -1.56 18.57
C PRO A 144 -32.85 -1.93 18.18
N LEU A 145 -33.13 -3.23 18.10
CA LEU A 145 -34.50 -3.73 17.98
C LEU A 145 -35.23 -3.55 19.32
N ASN A 146 -36.51 -3.16 19.27
CA ASN A 146 -37.32 -2.84 20.45
C ASN A 146 -37.58 -4.05 21.38
N GLU A 147 -37.34 -5.28 20.93
CA GLU A 147 -37.46 -6.51 21.74
C GLU A 147 -36.24 -7.42 21.51
N GLU A 148 -35.57 -7.79 22.60
CA GLU A 148 -34.49 -8.79 22.60
C GLU A 148 -35.09 -10.19 22.67
N THR A 149 -34.65 -11.10 21.80
CA THR A 149 -35.05 -12.52 21.85
C THR A 149 -34.31 -13.24 22.97
N VAL A 150 -33.06 -12.81 23.23
CA VAL A 150 -32.21 -13.28 24.33
C VAL A 150 -31.64 -12.07 25.09
N PRO A 151 -31.67 -12.05 26.44
CA PRO A 151 -31.10 -10.96 27.21
C PRO A 151 -29.62 -10.72 26.87
N GLY A 152 -29.30 -9.53 26.37
CA GLY A 152 -27.93 -9.15 25.99
C GLY A 152 -27.61 -9.18 24.50
N GLU A 153 -28.52 -9.67 23.65
CA GLU A 153 -28.39 -9.74 22.19
C GLU A 153 -28.02 -8.39 21.57
N ASN A 154 -28.76 -7.31 21.90
CA ASN A 154 -28.47 -5.97 21.40
C ASN A 154 -27.06 -5.47 21.76
N LYS A 155 -26.50 -5.90 22.90
CA LYS A 155 -25.14 -5.50 23.29
C LYS A 155 -24.12 -6.19 22.39
N THR A 156 -24.29 -7.47 22.11
CA THR A 156 -23.41 -8.20 21.18
C THR A 156 -23.52 -7.63 19.78
N ASP A 157 -24.74 -7.39 19.29
CA ASP A 157 -24.96 -6.82 17.96
C ASP A 157 -24.34 -5.41 17.81
N SER A 158 -24.42 -4.60 18.87
CA SER A 158 -23.71 -3.32 18.92
C SER A 158 -22.19 -3.47 18.85
N GLU A 159 -21.59 -4.49 19.46
CA GLU A 159 -20.15 -4.73 19.31
C GLU A 159 -19.81 -5.32 17.92
N LEU A 160 -20.67 -6.15 17.34
CA LEU A 160 -20.50 -6.71 16.00
C LEU A 160 -20.58 -5.62 14.91
N SER A 161 -21.45 -4.62 15.05
CA SER A 161 -21.52 -3.49 14.12
C SER A 161 -20.26 -2.62 14.16
N LYS A 162 -19.68 -2.40 15.35
CA LYS A 162 -18.38 -1.74 15.50
C LYS A 162 -17.27 -2.56 14.85
N ILE A 163 -17.25 -3.88 15.04
CA ILE A 163 -16.31 -4.79 14.37
C ILE A 163 -16.44 -4.65 12.84
N LEU A 164 -17.65 -4.63 12.30
CA LEU A 164 -17.86 -4.44 10.86
C LEU A 164 -17.28 -3.11 10.37
N THR A 165 -17.49 -2.03 11.14
CA THR A 165 -16.89 -0.72 10.84
C THR A 165 -15.36 -0.77 10.88
N CYS A 166 -14.77 -1.45 11.86
CA CYS A 166 -13.32 -1.66 11.94
C CYS A 166 -12.79 -2.47 10.74
N VAL A 167 -13.48 -3.53 10.32
CA VAL A 167 -13.09 -4.30 9.12
C VAL A 167 -13.07 -3.41 7.88
N LYS A 168 -14.10 -2.57 7.68
CA LYS A 168 -14.13 -1.60 6.57
C LYS A 168 -12.97 -0.61 6.64
N LYS A 169 -12.63 -0.11 7.83
CA LYS A 169 -11.45 0.76 8.04
C LYS A 169 -10.14 0.06 7.70
N VAL A 170 -9.96 -1.19 8.13
CA VAL A 170 -8.77 -2.00 7.81
C VAL A 170 -8.64 -2.26 6.32
N GLU A 171 -9.74 -2.56 5.64
CA GLU A 171 -9.75 -2.77 4.19
C GLU A 171 -9.39 -1.47 3.44
N ALA A 172 -9.97 -0.34 3.82
CA ALA A 172 -9.64 0.97 3.25
C ALA A 172 -8.15 1.33 3.46
N GLY A 173 -7.61 1.07 4.65
CA GLY A 173 -6.19 1.23 4.97
C GLY A 173 -5.30 0.37 4.08
N ALA A 174 -5.62 -0.92 3.93
CA ALA A 174 -4.88 -1.84 3.06
C ALA A 174 -4.88 -1.41 1.59
N ARG A 175 -6.03 -0.98 1.06
CA ARG A 175 -6.12 -0.44 -0.31
C ARG A 175 -5.24 0.79 -0.50
N THR A 176 -5.23 1.70 0.48
CA THR A 176 -4.38 2.89 0.48
C THR A 176 -2.90 2.51 0.46
N GLN A 177 -2.48 1.57 1.31
CA GLN A 177 -1.10 1.06 1.33
C GLN A 177 -0.70 0.48 -0.03
N LEU A 178 -1.54 -0.37 -0.63
CA LEU A 178 -1.29 -0.97 -1.95
C LEU A 178 -1.11 0.09 -3.04
N GLN A 179 -1.94 1.13 -3.05
CA GLN A 179 -1.83 2.19 -4.05
C GLN A 179 -0.53 3.00 -3.88
N ILE A 180 -0.14 3.33 -2.64
CA ILE A 180 1.13 4.02 -2.39
C ILE A 180 2.32 3.14 -2.80
N LEU A 181 2.31 1.86 -2.45
CA LEU A 181 3.38 0.92 -2.80
C LEU A 181 3.53 0.77 -4.32
N LYS A 182 2.42 0.76 -5.06
CA LYS A 182 2.46 0.73 -6.54
C LYS A 182 3.17 1.96 -7.11
N THR A 183 2.85 3.15 -6.61
CA THR A 183 3.53 4.39 -7.03
C THR A 183 5.02 4.35 -6.70
N GLN A 184 5.38 3.81 -5.54
CA GLN A 184 6.79 3.68 -5.14
C GLN A 184 7.55 2.66 -5.98
N ASP A 185 6.91 1.55 -6.38
CA ASP A 185 7.51 0.57 -7.29
C ASP A 185 7.81 1.21 -8.66
N ASP A 186 6.88 2.01 -9.19
CA ASP A 186 7.09 2.78 -10.41
C ASP A 186 8.27 3.77 -10.27
N ASP A 187 8.41 4.43 -9.11
CA ASP A 187 9.55 5.31 -8.82
C ASP A 187 10.88 4.56 -8.74
N ILE A 188 10.90 3.38 -8.10
CA ILE A 188 12.09 2.50 -8.03
C ILE A 188 12.49 2.03 -9.43
N ASN A 189 11.51 1.65 -10.26
CA ASN A 189 11.74 1.26 -11.65
C ASN A 189 12.33 2.42 -12.47
N ASP A 190 11.82 3.64 -12.28
CA ASP A 190 12.37 4.84 -12.93
C ASP A 190 13.81 5.12 -12.47
N ILE A 191 14.07 5.08 -11.15
CA ILE A 191 15.43 5.25 -10.58
C ILE A 191 16.39 4.23 -11.18
N THR A 192 15.99 2.96 -11.22
CA THR A 192 16.82 1.85 -11.72
C THR A 192 17.20 2.09 -13.18
N LYS A 193 16.22 2.40 -14.04
CA LYS A 193 16.47 2.69 -15.47
C LYS A 193 17.34 3.92 -15.68
N ILE A 194 17.14 4.99 -14.90
CA ILE A 194 18.01 6.16 -14.95
C ILE A 194 19.46 5.78 -14.58
N GLY A 195 19.62 4.95 -13.56
CA GLY A 195 20.93 4.41 -13.15
C GLY A 195 21.60 3.61 -14.27
N GLU A 196 20.86 2.74 -14.95
CA GLU A 196 21.36 1.97 -16.10
C GLU A 196 21.85 2.87 -17.24
N TYR A 197 21.06 3.87 -17.63
CA TYR A 197 21.48 4.83 -18.66
C TYR A 197 22.72 5.63 -18.23
N SER A 198 22.74 6.12 -16.98
CA SER A 198 23.87 6.87 -16.44
C SER A 198 25.16 6.05 -16.46
N LYS A 199 25.08 4.79 -16.02
CA LYS A 199 26.20 3.85 -16.02
C LYS A 199 26.69 3.56 -17.45
N GLY A 200 25.78 3.34 -18.39
CA GLY A 200 26.15 3.14 -19.79
C GLY A 200 26.95 4.31 -20.38
N ILE A 201 26.56 5.55 -20.07
CA ILE A 201 27.29 6.75 -20.48
C ILE A 201 28.67 6.80 -19.83
N VAL A 202 28.76 6.58 -18.51
CA VAL A 202 30.03 6.59 -17.77
C VAL A 202 30.99 5.52 -18.30
N ASP A 203 30.53 4.27 -18.46
CA ASP A 203 31.33 3.15 -18.97
C ASP A 203 31.84 3.43 -20.39
N SER A 204 30.99 4.03 -21.24
CA SER A 204 31.39 4.45 -22.59
C SER A 204 32.46 5.54 -22.53
N THR A 205 32.24 6.57 -21.71
CA THR A 205 33.17 7.69 -21.52
C THR A 205 34.53 7.19 -21.02
N GLU A 206 34.54 6.30 -20.02
CA GLU A 206 35.76 5.73 -19.45
C GLU A 206 36.52 4.90 -20.49
N LYS A 207 35.83 4.05 -21.25
CA LYS A 207 36.44 3.30 -22.35
C LYS A 207 37.06 4.21 -23.41
N GLU A 208 36.46 5.36 -23.70
CA GLU A 208 37.05 6.34 -24.61
C GLU A 208 38.31 7.00 -24.03
N MET A 209 38.27 7.38 -22.75
CA MET A 209 39.41 8.00 -22.07
C MET A 209 40.60 7.05 -21.94
N ARG A 210 40.37 5.76 -21.68
CA ARG A 210 41.41 4.72 -21.59
C ARG A 210 42.03 4.33 -22.94
N LYS A 211 41.40 4.68 -24.06
CA LYS A 211 41.96 4.46 -25.41
C LYS A 211 42.93 5.57 -25.85
N ARG A 212 43.18 6.56 -24.99
CA ARG A 212 44.29 7.51 -25.12
C ARG A 212 45.58 6.84 -24.69
#